data_AF-A0A534M8W5-F1
#
_entry.id   AF-A0A534M8W5-F1
#
_cell.length_a   1.000
_cell.length_b   1.000
_cell.length_c   1.000
_cell.angle_alpha   90.00
_cell.angle_beta   90.00
_cell.angle_gamma   90.00
#
_symmetry.space_group_name_H-M   'P 1'
#
loop_
_entity.id
_entity.type
_entity.pdbx_description
1 polymer ?
#
loop_
_entity_poly.entity_id
_entity_poly.type
_entity_poly.pdbx_seq_one_letter_code
_entity_poly.pdbx_strand_id
1 'polypeptide(L)'
;MHLTAAGIAGVALIRGMFRTVGIDPIDVPGATGGLDTDMIAKADAALEALKTYDLVVLHIKATDLCGHDGKASEKIRVIERMDAMMGHLKSKLSSDVVVAITADHSTPVAVKDHS
;
A
#
# COMPACT_ATOMS: atom_id res chain seq x y z
N MET A 1 -8.96 -2.19 -25.68
CA MET A 1 -7.70 -2.06 -24.92
C MET A 1 -7.94 -2.79 -23.61
N HIS A 2 -7.20 -3.87 -23.33
CA HIS A 2 -7.30 -4.58 -22.05
C HIS A 2 -6.19 -4.05 -21.16
N LEU A 3 -6.55 -3.53 -19.99
CA LEU A 3 -5.63 -2.95 -19.03
C LEU A 3 -5.02 -4.07 -18.18
N THR A 4 -3.69 -4.15 -18.09
CA THR A 4 -3.00 -5.09 -17.19
C THR A 4 -2.76 -4.44 -15.84
N ALA A 5 -2.99 -5.18 -14.75
CA ALA A 5 -2.87 -4.62 -13.41
C ALA A 5 -2.12 -5.56 -12.47
N ALA A 6 -1.25 -4.99 -11.64
CA ALA A 6 -0.56 -5.70 -10.57
C ALA A 6 -0.90 -5.12 -9.19
N GLY A 7 -0.83 -5.95 -8.16
CA GLY A 7 -1.22 -5.60 -6.80
C GLY A 7 -0.18 -6.03 -5.77
N ILE A 8 0.25 -5.10 -4.91
CA ILE A 8 1.22 -5.34 -3.85
C ILE A 8 0.54 -5.11 -2.49
N ALA A 9 0.34 -6.19 -1.74
CA ALA A 9 -0.25 -6.15 -0.42
C ALA A 9 0.41 -7.18 0.51
N GLY A 10 0.52 -6.84 1.80
CA GLY A 10 1.07 -7.75 2.81
C GLY A 10 0.03 -8.65 3.48
N VAL A 11 -1.27 -8.39 3.28
CA VAL A 11 -2.35 -9.13 3.93
C VAL A 11 -3.08 -10.05 2.95
N ALA A 12 -3.41 -11.25 3.40
CA ALA A 12 -4.04 -12.28 2.57
C ALA A 12 -5.41 -11.86 1.99
N LEU A 13 -6.22 -11.13 2.77
CA LEU A 13 -7.54 -10.66 2.34
C LEU A 13 -7.46 -9.79 1.07
N ILE A 14 -6.61 -8.76 1.09
CA ILE A 14 -6.44 -7.84 -0.05
C ILE A 14 -5.86 -8.59 -1.26
N ARG A 15 -4.91 -9.51 -1.04
CA ARG A 15 -4.36 -10.36 -2.12
C ARG A 15 -5.43 -11.28 -2.74
N GLY A 16 -6.37 -11.77 -1.94
CA GLY A 16 -7.53 -12.51 -2.43
C GLY A 16 -8.45 -11.66 -3.30
N MET A 17 -8.70 -10.41 -2.90
CA MET A 17 -9.48 -9.47 -3.71
C MET A 17 -8.81 -9.18 -5.04
N PHE A 18 -7.49 -8.93 -5.07
CA PHE A 18 -6.74 -8.75 -6.32
C PHE A 18 -7.01 -9.89 -7.32
N ARG A 19 -6.84 -11.14 -6.89
CA ARG A 19 -7.11 -12.31 -7.73
C ARG A 19 -8.55 -12.37 -8.22
N THR A 20 -9.50 -11.99 -7.37
CA THR A 20 -10.93 -12.03 -7.70
C THR A 20 -11.30 -11.05 -8.82
N VAL A 21 -10.59 -9.92 -8.92
CA VAL A 21 -10.84 -8.87 -9.92
C VAL A 21 -9.82 -8.87 -11.08
N GLY A 22 -8.97 -9.89 -11.17
CA GLY A 22 -7.98 -10.02 -12.25
C GLY A 22 -6.74 -9.12 -12.12
N ILE A 23 -6.39 -8.70 -10.91
CA ILE A 23 -5.13 -8.02 -10.59
C ILE A 23 -4.10 -9.08 -10.16
N ASP A 24 -2.92 -9.05 -10.78
CA ASP A 24 -1.84 -9.99 -10.50
C ASP A 24 -1.13 -9.65 -9.17
N PRO A 25 -1.22 -10.49 -8.13
CA PRO A 25 -0.57 -10.19 -6.86
C PRO A 25 0.94 -10.44 -6.96
N ILE A 26 1.73 -9.42 -6.61
CA ILE A 26 3.20 -9.50 -6.54
C ILE A 26 3.64 -9.81 -5.11
N ASP A 27 4.51 -10.80 -4.97
CA ASP A 27 5.17 -11.13 -3.71
C ASP A 27 6.41 -10.27 -3.50
N VAL A 28 6.45 -9.59 -2.35
CA VAL A 28 7.55 -8.70 -1.98
C VAL A 28 8.12 -9.17 -0.65
N PRO A 29 9.38 -9.63 -0.60
CA PRO A 29 10.06 -9.94 0.65
C PRO A 29 10.00 -8.75 1.62
N GLY A 30 9.65 -9.02 2.89
CA GLY A 30 9.49 -7.98 3.91
C GLY A 30 8.13 -7.26 3.92
N ALA A 31 7.22 -7.53 2.95
CA ALA A 31 5.87 -6.98 2.97
C ALA A 31 4.94 -7.73 3.92
N THR A 32 5.15 -7.61 5.24
CA THR A 32 4.42 -8.36 6.27
C THR A 32 2.98 -7.88 6.49
N GLY A 33 2.67 -6.63 6.13
CA GLY A 33 1.41 -5.97 6.50
C GLY A 33 1.34 -5.47 7.95
N GLY A 34 2.34 -5.80 8.77
CA GLY A 34 2.49 -5.30 10.14
C GLY A 34 3.26 -3.97 10.21
N LEU A 35 3.56 -3.52 11.44
CA LEU A 35 4.42 -2.37 11.68
C LEU A 35 5.86 -2.60 11.18
N ASP A 36 6.31 -3.84 11.13
CA ASP A 36 7.60 -4.28 10.60
C ASP A 36 7.63 -4.37 9.07
N THR A 37 6.54 -4.04 8.38
CA THR A 37 6.50 -4.10 6.91
C THR A 37 7.55 -3.19 6.28
N ASP A 38 8.29 -3.72 5.31
CA ASP A 38 9.22 -2.93 4.52
C ASP A 38 8.44 -2.11 3.47
N MET A 39 8.34 -0.81 3.70
CA MET A 39 7.62 0.11 2.81
C MET A 39 8.44 0.43 1.55
N ILE A 40 9.77 0.48 1.67
CA ILE A 40 10.66 0.81 0.55
C ILE A 40 10.73 -0.35 -0.42
N ALA A 41 10.85 -1.59 0.07
CA ALA A 41 10.80 -2.79 -0.79
C ALA A 41 9.50 -2.85 -1.61
N LYS A 42 8.36 -2.45 -1.01
CA LYS A 42 7.08 -2.40 -1.72
C LYS A 42 7.01 -1.27 -2.75
N ALA A 43 7.61 -0.11 -2.46
CA ALA A 43 7.71 0.97 -3.42
C ALA A 43 8.60 0.60 -4.61
N ASP A 44 9.75 -0.03 -4.37
CA ASP A 44 10.63 -0.51 -5.44
C ASP A 44 9.95 -1.59 -6.30
N ALA A 45 9.21 -2.50 -5.68
CA ALA A 45 8.40 -3.48 -6.42
C ALA A 45 7.29 -2.81 -7.26
N ALA A 46 6.67 -1.73 -6.76
CA ALA A 46 5.67 -0.99 -7.51
C ALA A 46 6.27 -0.28 -8.74
N LEU A 47 7.46 0.31 -8.57
CA LEU A 47 8.21 0.93 -9.68
C LEU A 47 8.63 -0.08 -10.74
N GLU A 48 9.05 -1.28 -10.33
CA GLU A 48 9.38 -2.36 -11.26
C GLU A 48 8.14 -2.83 -12.02
N ALA A 49 7.02 -3.02 -11.32
CA ALA A 49 5.76 -3.44 -11.94
C ALA A 49 5.23 -2.42 -12.96
N LEU A 50 5.36 -1.12 -12.70
CA LEU A 50 4.95 -0.07 -13.65
C LEU A 50 5.70 -0.11 -14.99
N LYS A 51 6.79 -0.86 -15.12
CA LYS A 51 7.48 -1.04 -16.41
C LYS A 51 6.72 -1.94 -17.38
N THR A 52 5.83 -2.79 -16.88
CA THR A 52 5.12 -3.81 -17.69
C THR A 52 3.61 -3.84 -17.46
N TYR A 53 3.12 -3.25 -16.36
CA TYR A 53 1.69 -3.15 -16.05
C TYR A 53 1.19 -1.72 -16.24
N ASP A 54 -0.04 -1.58 -16.74
CA ASP A 54 -0.71 -0.30 -16.93
C ASP A 54 -1.19 0.32 -15.60
N LEU A 55 -1.50 -0.52 -14.60
CA LEU A 55 -1.94 -0.11 -13.27
C LEU A 55 -1.20 -0.91 -12.19
N VAL A 56 -0.77 -0.22 -11.13
CA VAL A 56 -0.21 -0.86 -9.94
C VAL A 56 -0.96 -0.38 -8.71
N VAL A 57 -1.50 -1.31 -7.93
CA VAL A 57 -2.18 -1.05 -6.65
C VAL A 57 -1.24 -1.40 -5.50
N LEU A 58 -0.76 -0.40 -4.78
CA LEU A 58 0.10 -0.57 -3.61
C LEU A 58 -0.71 -0.34 -2.32
N HIS A 59 -0.93 -1.40 -1.53
CA HIS A 59 -1.75 -1.35 -0.32
C HIS A 59 -0.91 -1.38 0.97
N ILE A 60 -1.14 -0.46 1.90
CA ILE A 60 -0.46 -0.39 3.21
C ILE A 60 -1.45 -0.66 4.34
N LYS A 61 -1.21 -1.70 5.16
CA LYS A 61 -2.12 -2.12 6.25
C LYS A 61 -1.79 -1.50 7.62
N ALA A 62 -0.53 -1.17 7.87
CA ALA A 62 0.00 -0.86 9.20
C ALA A 62 -0.74 0.28 9.92
N THR A 63 -1.24 1.27 9.18
CA THR A 63 -1.99 2.43 9.71
C THR A 63 -3.31 2.04 10.37
N ASP A 64 -3.98 1.02 9.83
CA ASP A 64 -5.24 0.51 10.34
C ASP A 64 -5.05 -0.23 11.68
N LEU A 65 -3.95 -1.00 11.81
CA LEU A 65 -3.59 -1.68 13.06
C LEU A 65 -3.42 -0.67 14.21
N CYS A 66 -2.77 0.46 13.96
CA CYS A 66 -2.65 1.53 14.96
C CYS A 66 -3.99 2.16 15.32
N GLY A 67 -4.92 2.23 14.37
CA GLY A 67 -6.30 2.69 14.57
C GLY A 67 -7.03 1.80 15.57
N HIS A 68 -7.09 0.50 15.29
CA HIS A 68 -7.70 -0.50 16.17
C HIS A 68 -7.07 -0.56 17.56
N ASP A 69 -5.74 -0.42 17.65
CA ASP A 69 -5.06 -0.42 18.94
C ASP A 69 -5.24 0.90 19.73
N GLY A 70 -5.81 1.94 19.13
CA GLY A 70 -5.93 3.27 19.73
C GLY A 70 -4.59 3.98 19.93
N LYS A 71 -3.57 3.62 19.15
CA LYS A 71 -2.19 4.15 19.29
C LYS A 71 -1.97 5.31 18.34
N ALA A 72 -2.37 6.52 18.76
CA ALA A 72 -2.23 7.73 17.96
C ALA A 72 -0.78 8.01 17.52
N SER A 73 0.19 7.95 18.44
CA SER A 73 1.59 8.22 18.13
C SER A 73 2.17 7.23 17.12
N GLU A 74 1.81 5.95 17.21
CA GLU A 74 2.24 4.94 16.23
C GLU A 74 1.56 5.15 14.89
N LYS A 75 0.27 5.52 14.87
CA LYS A 75 -0.44 5.83 13.62
C LYS A 75 0.24 6.98 12.87
N ILE A 76 0.65 8.04 13.60
CA ILE A 76 1.41 9.17 13.04
C ILE A 76 2.75 8.68 12.45
N ARG A 77 3.53 7.89 13.20
CA ARG A 77 4.82 7.34 12.72
C ARG A 77 4.68 6.49 11.47
N VAL A 78 3.62 5.69 11.38
CA VAL A 78 3.36 4.88 10.17
C VAL A 78 3.01 5.79 8.98
N ILE A 79 2.24 6.86 9.19
CA ILE A 79 1.93 7.84 8.12
C ILE A 79 3.21 8.57 7.67
N GLU A 80 4.10 8.96 8.59
CA GLU A 80 5.39 9.57 8.23
C GLU A 80 6.27 8.62 7.40
N ARG A 81 6.26 7.31 7.72
CA ARG A 81 6.94 6.30 6.90
C ARG A 81 6.30 6.14 5.51
N MET A 82 4.97 6.27 5.42
CA MET A 82 4.28 6.29 4.13
C MET A 82 4.63 7.53 3.32
N ASP A 83 4.78 8.70 3.96
CA ASP A 83 5.23 9.93 3.30
C ASP A 83 6.65 9.78 2.75
N ALA A 84 7.58 9.21 3.52
CA ALA A 84 8.93 8.89 3.05
C ALA A 84 8.92 7.90 1.87
N MET A 85 8.07 6.86 1.92
CA MET A 85 7.85 5.93 0.82
C MET A 85 7.31 6.65 -0.43
N MET A 86 6.38 7.60 -0.27
CA MET A 86 5.87 8.41 -1.37
C MET A 86 6.93 9.34 -1.95
N GLY A 87 7.80 9.92 -1.12
CA GLY A 87 8.97 10.68 -1.58
C GLY A 87 9.89 9.84 -2.45
N HIS A 88 10.16 8.59 -2.03
CA HIS A 88 10.94 7.62 -2.81
C HIS A 88 10.30 7.30 -4.16
N LEU A 89 8.99 7.00 -4.18
CA LEU A 89 8.24 6.81 -5.43
C LEU A 89 8.34 8.03 -6.34
N LYS A 90 8.02 9.22 -5.82
CA LYS A 90 8.01 10.47 -6.59
C LYS A 90 9.36 10.78 -7.23
N SER A 91 10.47 10.43 -6.58
CA SER A 91 11.81 10.66 -7.12
C SER A 91 12.16 9.77 -8.33
N LYS A 92 11.43 8.68 -8.55
CA LYS A 92 11.71 7.66 -9.59
C LYS A 92 10.58 7.47 -10.59
N LEU A 93 9.38 7.94 -10.30
CA LEU A 93 8.23 7.87 -11.20
C LEU A 93 8.44 8.75 -12.43
N SER A 94 8.03 8.22 -13.59
CA SER A 94 7.97 8.99 -14.83
C SER A 94 6.82 9.99 -14.77
N SER A 95 6.94 11.10 -15.51
CA SER A 95 5.99 12.22 -15.48
C SER A 95 4.62 11.90 -16.09
N ASP A 96 4.52 10.83 -16.86
CA ASP A 96 3.29 10.30 -17.47
C ASP A 96 2.49 9.40 -16.50
N VAL A 97 3.06 9.03 -15.35
CA VAL A 97 2.35 8.25 -14.35
C VAL A 97 1.40 9.12 -13.54
N VAL A 98 0.13 8.74 -13.51
CA VAL A 98 -0.88 9.35 -12.64
C VAL A 98 -0.88 8.62 -11.29
N VAL A 99 -0.76 9.39 -10.21
CA VAL A 99 -0.77 8.86 -8.84
C VAL A 99 -2.06 9.27 -8.14
N ALA A 100 -2.76 8.28 -7.58
CA ALA A 100 -3.89 8.48 -6.67
C ALA A 100 -3.57 7.87 -5.30
N ILE A 101 -3.88 8.59 -4.23
CA ILE A 101 -3.66 8.16 -2.85
C ILE A 101 -4.99 8.31 -2.10
N THR A 102 -5.42 7.25 -1.43
CA THR A 102 -6.62 7.25 -0.61
C THR A 102 -6.49 6.21 0.50
N ALA A 103 -7.43 6.25 1.44
CA ALA A 103 -7.76 5.11 2.29
C ALA A 103 -9.02 4.43 1.73
N ASP A 104 -9.17 3.14 2.00
CA ASP A 104 -10.37 2.36 1.73
C ASP A 104 -11.49 2.64 2.75
N HIS A 105 -11.13 3.02 3.97
CA HIS A 105 -12.05 3.46 5.02
C HIS A 105 -11.36 4.33 6.08
N SER A 106 -12.13 4.83 7.05
CA SER A 106 -11.57 5.45 8.26
C SER A 106 -11.46 4.43 9.40
N THR A 107 -10.41 4.58 10.22
CA THR A 107 -10.25 3.83 11.49
C THR A 107 -9.77 4.79 12.58
N PRO A 108 -10.66 5.62 13.15
CA PRO A 108 -10.28 6.62 14.14
C PRO A 108 -9.77 5.96 15.43
N VAL A 109 -8.67 6.48 16.00
CA VAL A 109 -8.06 5.92 17.23
C VAL A 109 -8.98 6.00 18.46
N ALA A 110 -9.93 6.93 18.45
CA ALA A 110 -10.94 7.06 19.49
C ALA A 110 -12.05 6.00 19.38
N VAL A 111 -12.33 5.53 18.16
CA VAL A 111 -13.34 4.50 17.87
C VAL A 111 -12.75 3.11 18.00
N LYS A 112 -11.46 2.93 17.66
CA LYS A 112 -10.75 1.63 17.66
C LYS A 112 -11.38 0.59 16.71
N ASP A 113 -12.16 1.08 15.76
CA ASP A 113 -12.83 0.29 14.74
C ASP A 113 -13.07 1.17 13.50
N HIS A 114 -13.62 0.55 12.46
CA HIS A 114 -13.97 1.21 11.22
C HIS A 114 -15.13 2.20 11.40
N SER A 115 -15.13 3.29 10.63
CA SER A 115 -16.21 4.31 10.60
C SER A 115 -16.42 4.93 9.23
#